data_AF-A0A357LZP2-F1
#
_entry.id   AF-A0A357LZP2-F1
#
_cell.length_a   1.000
_cell.length_b   1.000
_cell.length_c   1.000
_cell.angle_alpha   90.00
_cell.angle_beta   90.00
_cell.angle_gamma   90.00
#
_symmetry.space_group_name_H-M   'P 1'
#
loop_
_entity.id
_entity.type
_entity.pdbx_description
1 polymer ?
#
loop_
_entity_poly.entity_id
_entity_poly.type
_entity_poly.pdbx_seq_one_letter_code
_entity_poly.pdbx_strand_id
1 'polypeptide(L)'
;EFAVETQPEGCVADDLSGILYLGEENRAVWTIPAMPDTTTTPQLMVPVSDALVADIEGMGLYREEGRTLLVVSSQGNDSYVVYDTAAPYPMLGRFRVGMNAAAGIDGASETDGLEVTSMMLGEDFPRGLLVVQDGRNVMPAEHQNFKLISWEEIAPLLTQSSR
;
A
#
# COMPACT_ATOMS: atom_id res chain seq x y z
N GLU A 1 16.76 -6.65 -18.18
CA GLU A 1 16.19 -7.74 -17.37
C GLU A 1 16.88 -7.72 -16.01
N PHE A 2 16.12 -7.96 -14.94
CA PHE A 2 16.61 -8.00 -13.56
C PHE A 2 15.94 -9.16 -12.82
N ALA A 3 16.45 -9.49 -11.64
CA ALA A 3 15.86 -10.48 -10.74
C ALA A 3 16.01 -10.01 -9.29
N VAL A 4 15.07 -10.43 -8.45
CA VAL A 4 15.23 -10.45 -6.99
C VAL A 4 15.62 -11.86 -6.54
N GLU A 5 16.03 -12.03 -5.28
CA GLU A 5 16.58 -13.31 -4.80
C GLU A 5 15.50 -14.38 -4.61
N THR A 6 14.29 -13.97 -4.22
CA THR A 6 13.17 -14.85 -3.88
C THR A 6 11.90 -14.45 -4.63
N GLN A 7 10.73 -14.50 -3.99
CA GLN A 7 9.43 -14.34 -4.63
C GLN A 7 9.01 -12.87 -4.70
N PRO A 8 8.88 -12.28 -5.90
CA PRO A 8 8.23 -10.98 -6.08
C PRO A 8 6.73 -11.17 -6.39
N GLU A 9 5.91 -10.24 -5.90
CA GLU A 9 4.47 -10.21 -6.21
C GLU A 9 3.99 -8.77 -6.41
N GLY A 10 3.80 -8.03 -5.31
CA GLY A 10 3.30 -6.66 -5.35
C GLY A 10 4.24 -5.71 -6.10
N CYS A 11 3.70 -4.88 -6.99
CA CYS A 11 4.47 -3.80 -7.61
C CYS A 11 3.60 -2.60 -7.98
N VAL A 12 4.20 -1.42 -8.05
CA VAL A 12 3.55 -0.21 -8.57
C VAL A 12 4.57 0.71 -9.24
N ALA A 13 4.24 1.24 -10.41
CA ALA A 13 5.09 2.18 -11.13
C ALA A 13 4.64 3.63 -10.88
N ASP A 14 5.59 4.50 -10.55
CA ASP A 14 5.39 5.94 -10.49
C ASP A 14 5.77 6.58 -11.84
N ASP A 15 4.76 6.88 -12.65
CA ASP A 15 4.93 7.56 -13.95
C ASP A 15 5.59 8.96 -13.83
N LEU A 16 5.50 9.63 -12.68
CA LEU A 16 6.09 10.97 -12.49
C LEU A 16 7.58 10.91 -12.21
N SER A 17 8.02 9.97 -11.36
CA SER A 17 9.43 9.82 -10.99
C SER A 17 10.17 8.81 -11.86
N GLY A 18 9.46 7.98 -12.62
CA GLY A 18 10.04 6.90 -13.42
C GLY A 18 10.60 5.77 -12.55
N ILE A 19 10.00 5.53 -11.38
CA ILE A 19 10.43 4.49 -10.42
C ILE A 19 9.38 3.40 -10.32
N LEU A 20 9.80 2.15 -10.43
CA LEU A 20 9.05 0.96 -10.07
C LEU A 20 9.35 0.60 -8.60
N TYR A 21 8.31 0.46 -7.80
CA TYR A 21 8.35 -0.16 -6.49
C TYR A 21 8.01 -1.64 -6.65
N LEU A 22 8.81 -2.51 -6.06
CA LEU A 22 8.66 -3.96 -6.17
C LEU A 22 8.78 -4.60 -4.78
N GLY A 23 7.75 -5.32 -4.36
CA GLY A 23 7.73 -6.13 -3.16
C GLY A 23 8.37 -7.49 -3.43
N GLU A 24 9.37 -7.84 -2.62
CA GLU A 24 9.86 -9.19 -2.45
C GLU A 24 9.36 -9.69 -1.09
N GLU A 25 8.38 -10.59 -1.10
CA GLU A 25 7.44 -10.85 0.01
C GLU A 25 8.10 -10.93 1.38
N ASN A 26 9.19 -11.70 1.47
CA ASN A 26 9.87 -12.04 2.71
C ASN A 26 11.12 -11.21 3.01
N ARG A 27 11.36 -10.15 2.24
CA ARG A 27 12.65 -9.44 2.23
C ARG A 27 12.49 -7.92 2.34
N ALA A 28 11.90 -7.29 1.33
CA ALA A 28 11.89 -5.84 1.22
C ALA A 28 10.96 -5.31 0.13
N VAL A 29 10.66 -4.02 0.20
CA VAL A 29 10.31 -3.21 -0.97
C VAL A 29 11.61 -2.67 -1.59
N TRP A 30 11.73 -2.83 -2.90
CA TRP A 30 12.82 -2.34 -3.72
C TRP A 30 12.35 -1.18 -4.61
N THR A 31 13.26 -0.24 -4.94
CA THR A 31 13.07 0.69 -6.05
C THR A 31 13.92 0.29 -7.25
N ILE A 32 13.34 0.42 -8.44
CA ILE A 32 13.97 0.08 -9.72
C ILE A 32 13.64 1.21 -10.70
N PRO A 33 14.60 1.75 -11.47
CA PRO A 33 14.27 2.62 -12.58
C PRO A 33 13.30 1.93 -13.57
N ALA A 34 12.16 2.57 -13.86
CA ALA A 34 11.12 2.02 -14.72
C ALA A 34 11.36 2.25 -16.22
N MET A 35 12.33 3.11 -16.57
CA MET A 35 12.66 3.43 -17.96
C MET A 35 13.45 2.28 -18.62
N PRO A 36 13.09 1.87 -19.84
CA PRO A 36 13.62 0.66 -20.47
C PRO A 36 15.12 0.74 -20.83
N ASP A 37 15.68 1.94 -20.91
CA ASP A 37 17.07 2.22 -21.28
C ASP A 37 17.99 2.49 -20.07
N THR A 38 17.49 2.26 -18.86
CA THR A 38 18.22 2.49 -17.61
C THR A 38 18.68 1.19 -16.95
N THR A 39 19.72 1.27 -16.12
CA THR A 39 20.18 0.13 -15.34
C THR A 39 19.12 -0.26 -14.30
N THR A 40 18.56 -1.45 -14.43
CA THR A 40 17.47 -1.95 -13.60
C THR A 40 17.96 -2.63 -12.31
N THR A 41 19.01 -2.13 -11.66
CA THR A 41 19.53 -2.72 -10.41
C THR A 41 18.64 -2.34 -9.24
N PRO A 42 17.97 -3.29 -8.57
CA PRO A 42 17.12 -2.99 -7.42
C PRO A 42 17.90 -2.30 -6.29
N GLN A 43 17.34 -1.23 -5.75
CA GLN A 43 17.84 -0.52 -4.59
C GLN A 43 16.90 -0.74 -3.41
N LEU A 44 17.44 -1.02 -2.22
CA LEU A 44 16.62 -1.23 -1.03
C LEU A 44 15.86 0.06 -0.70
N MET A 45 14.53 0.00 -0.61
CA MET A 45 13.71 1.08 -0.06
C MET A 45 13.47 0.84 1.43
N VAL A 46 12.79 -0.25 1.75
CA VAL A 46 12.42 -0.61 3.13
C VAL A 46 12.43 -2.14 3.29
N PRO A 47 13.17 -2.69 4.27
CA PRO A 47 13.14 -4.12 4.55
C PRO A 47 11.89 -4.50 5.37
N VAL A 48 11.59 -5.80 5.41
CA VAL A 48 10.68 -6.35 6.42
C VAL A 48 11.14 -5.97 7.83
N SER A 49 10.18 -5.75 8.73
CA SER A 49 10.40 -5.26 10.09
C SER A 49 9.20 -5.56 10.98
N ASP A 50 9.24 -5.14 12.25
CA ASP A 50 8.07 -5.18 13.14
C ASP A 50 6.91 -4.29 12.64
N ALA A 51 7.20 -3.33 11.74
CA ALA A 51 6.21 -2.46 11.12
C ALA A 51 5.58 -3.10 9.88
N LEU A 52 6.42 -3.53 8.95
CA LEU A 52 6.10 -4.18 7.67
C LEU A 52 6.45 -5.67 7.76
N VAL A 53 5.45 -6.48 8.08
CA VAL A 53 5.61 -7.91 8.36
C VAL A 53 5.28 -8.68 7.08
N ALA A 54 6.19 -9.55 6.68
CA ALA A 54 6.01 -10.45 5.54
C ALA A 54 4.73 -11.28 5.67
N ASP A 55 3.97 -11.52 4.61
CA ASP A 55 4.35 -11.22 3.22
C ASP A 55 4.05 -9.76 2.79
N ILE A 56 4.97 -9.16 2.02
CA ILE A 56 4.81 -7.86 1.36
C ILE A 56 4.02 -8.09 0.06
N GLU A 57 2.77 -7.64 0.05
CA GLU A 57 1.84 -7.91 -1.05
C GLU A 57 1.56 -6.65 -1.88
N GLY A 58 0.31 -6.45 -2.29
CA GLY A 58 -0.15 -5.34 -3.09
C GLY A 58 0.29 -3.98 -2.55
N MET A 59 0.58 -3.07 -3.48
CA MET A 59 1.01 -1.71 -3.17
C MET A 59 0.45 -0.72 -4.18
N GLY A 60 0.29 0.53 -3.76
CA GLY A 60 -0.30 1.59 -4.56
C GLY A 60 0.26 2.96 -4.19
N LEU A 61 0.08 3.94 -5.08
CA LEU A 61 0.62 5.29 -4.92
C LEU A 61 -0.49 6.31 -4.69
N TYR A 62 -0.54 6.89 -3.49
CA TYR A 62 -1.44 7.99 -3.19
C TYR A 62 -0.72 9.34 -3.35
N ARG A 63 -1.34 10.29 -4.05
CA ARG A 63 -0.73 11.61 -4.33
C ARG A 63 -1.35 12.69 -3.46
N GLU A 64 -0.50 13.43 -2.76
CA GLU A 64 -0.83 14.68 -2.06
C GLU A 64 -0.12 15.86 -2.73
N GLU A 65 -0.47 17.08 -2.35
CA GLU A 65 0.20 18.28 -2.87
C GLU A 65 1.72 18.22 -2.64
N GLY A 66 2.46 17.99 -3.73
CA GLY A 66 3.93 17.91 -3.72
C GLY A 66 4.52 16.65 -3.09
N ARG A 67 3.70 15.62 -2.78
CA ARG A 67 4.15 14.38 -2.13
C ARG A 67 3.50 13.16 -2.78
N THR A 68 4.27 12.08 -2.89
CA THR A 68 3.76 10.77 -3.30
C THR A 68 3.98 9.80 -2.14
N LEU A 69 2.93 9.10 -1.76
CA LEU A 69 2.93 8.13 -0.67
C LEU A 69 2.83 6.73 -1.26
N LEU A 70 3.62 5.80 -0.74
CA LEU A 70 3.50 4.38 -1.05
C LEU A 70 2.68 3.71 0.06
N VAL A 71 1.56 3.10 -0.32
CA VAL A 71 0.74 2.26 0.56
C VAL A 71 1.08 0.80 0.27
N VAL A 72 1.39 0.02 1.30
CA VAL A 72 1.84 -1.38 1.15
C VAL A 72 0.99 -2.28 2.04
N SER A 73 0.49 -3.39 1.48
CA SER A 73 -0.11 -4.47 2.25
C SER A 73 0.97 -5.25 3.00
N SER A 74 0.84 -5.26 4.33
CA SER A 74 1.66 -6.04 5.24
C SER A 74 0.84 -7.25 5.67
N GLN A 75 0.78 -8.28 4.81
CA GLN A 75 -0.19 -9.36 4.93
C GLN A 75 -0.04 -10.15 6.22
N GLY A 76 1.19 -10.46 6.65
CA GLY A 76 1.44 -11.30 7.83
C GLY A 76 0.99 -10.73 9.18
N ASN A 77 0.48 -9.49 9.20
CA ASN A 77 -0.14 -8.91 10.40
C ASN A 77 -1.44 -8.15 10.11
N ASP A 78 -2.06 -8.39 8.95
CA ASP A 78 -3.31 -7.77 8.50
C ASP A 78 -3.29 -6.24 8.61
N SER A 79 -2.20 -5.60 8.18
CA SER A 79 -2.06 -4.14 8.27
C SER A 79 -1.59 -3.52 6.96
N TYR A 80 -1.69 -2.19 6.92
CA TYR A 80 -1.24 -1.38 5.79
C TYR A 80 -0.25 -0.37 6.32
N VAL A 81 0.91 -0.28 5.66
CA VAL A 81 1.98 0.65 6.04
C VAL A 81 2.10 1.71 4.96
N VAL A 82 2.20 2.97 5.39
CA VAL A 82 2.32 4.11 4.49
C VAL A 82 3.69 4.74 4.65
N TYR A 83 4.42 4.86 3.53
CA TYR A 83 5.72 5.50 3.46
C TYR A 83 5.66 6.76 2.58
N ASP A 84 6.48 7.76 2.90
CA ASP A 84 6.83 8.76 1.90
C ASP A 84 7.76 8.14 0.87
N THR A 85 7.59 8.50 -0.41
CA THR A 85 8.48 8.05 -1.49
C THR A 85 9.74 8.89 -1.62
N ALA A 86 9.84 10.02 -0.92
CA ALA A 86 11.07 10.78 -0.82
C ALA A 86 12.05 10.10 0.16
N ALA A 87 13.27 9.82 -0.30
CA ALA A 87 14.34 9.33 0.57
C ALA A 87 14.55 10.30 1.77
N PRO A 88 14.71 9.80 3.01
CA PRO A 88 15.02 8.42 3.40
C PRO A 88 13.78 7.52 3.65
N TYR A 89 12.68 7.74 2.93
CA TYR A 89 11.46 6.92 2.94
C TYR A 89 10.83 6.76 4.34
N PRO A 90 10.56 7.85 5.08
CA PRO A 90 9.99 7.76 6.41
C PRO A 90 8.64 7.03 6.39
N MET A 91 8.46 6.12 7.36
CA MET A 91 7.13 5.57 7.65
C MET A 91 6.26 6.67 8.22
N LEU A 92 5.15 6.97 7.55
CA LEU A 92 4.21 7.99 7.96
C LEU A 92 3.15 7.44 8.91
N GLY A 93 2.78 6.17 8.75
CA GLY A 93 1.81 5.52 9.61
C GLY A 93 1.59 4.06 9.27
N ARG A 94 0.84 3.38 10.15
CA ARG A 94 0.37 2.01 9.97
C ARG A 94 -1.03 1.90 10.54
N PHE A 95 -1.93 1.23 9.82
CA PHE A 95 -3.30 1.05 10.23
C PHE A 95 -3.83 -0.34 9.84
N ARG A 96 -5.01 -0.68 10.36
CA ARG A 96 -5.80 -1.87 9.97
C ARG A 96 -7.20 -1.42 9.57
N VAL A 97 -7.84 -2.18 8.69
CA VAL A 97 -9.25 -1.97 8.35
C VAL A 97 -10.09 -2.77 9.34
N GLY A 98 -10.76 -2.06 10.26
CA GLY A 98 -11.64 -2.65 11.27
C GLY A 98 -13.07 -2.81 10.77
N MET A 99 -13.90 -3.50 11.57
CA MET A 99 -15.32 -3.68 11.23
C MET A 99 -16.11 -2.36 11.30
N ASN A 100 -17.10 -2.25 10.43
CA ASN A 100 -18.21 -1.31 10.56
C ASN A 100 -19.49 -2.07 10.91
N ALA A 101 -19.72 -2.29 12.21
CA ALA A 101 -20.87 -3.05 12.71
C ALA A 101 -22.23 -2.40 12.37
N ALA A 102 -22.29 -1.07 12.23
CA ALA A 102 -23.51 -0.37 11.88
C ALA A 102 -23.94 -0.64 10.43
N ALA A 103 -22.97 -0.77 9.53
CA ALA A 103 -23.19 -1.14 8.14
C ALA A 103 -23.22 -2.66 7.90
N GLY A 104 -22.90 -3.47 8.93
CA GLY A 104 -22.77 -4.92 8.80
C GLY A 104 -21.60 -5.33 7.91
N ILE A 105 -20.50 -4.56 7.92
CA ILE A 105 -19.29 -4.80 7.14
C ILE A 105 -18.17 -5.17 8.11
N ASP A 106 -17.45 -6.25 7.84
CA ASP A 106 -16.27 -6.66 8.59
C ASP A 106 -15.01 -5.87 8.23
N GLY A 107 -13.90 -6.19 8.89
CA GLY A 107 -12.59 -5.64 8.55
C GLY A 107 -12.02 -6.28 7.29
N ALA A 108 -10.72 -6.09 7.07
CA ALA A 108 -9.98 -6.82 6.05
C ALA A 108 -8.82 -7.59 6.70
N SER A 109 -8.57 -8.79 6.20
CA SER A 109 -7.44 -9.64 6.59
C SER A 109 -6.91 -10.44 5.40
N GLU A 110 -5.67 -10.91 5.50
CA GLU A 110 -4.97 -11.63 4.43
C GLU A 110 -5.01 -10.85 3.10
N THR A 111 -4.86 -9.52 3.16
CA THR A 111 -4.91 -8.68 1.97
C THR A 111 -3.75 -9.00 1.04
N ASP A 112 -4.12 -9.47 -0.14
CA ASP A 112 -3.25 -9.73 -1.27
C ASP A 112 -3.08 -8.42 -2.07
N GLY A 113 -3.96 -8.16 -3.05
CA GLY A 113 -3.99 -6.90 -3.80
C GLY A 113 -4.62 -5.69 -3.09
N LEU A 114 -4.08 -4.50 -3.36
CA LEU A 114 -4.69 -3.20 -3.05
C LEU A 114 -4.49 -2.20 -4.20
N GLU A 115 -5.33 -1.17 -4.25
CA GLU A 115 -5.16 0.00 -5.13
C GLU A 115 -5.65 1.26 -4.44
N VAL A 116 -5.04 2.41 -4.73
CA VAL A 116 -5.33 3.66 -4.04
C VAL A 116 -5.32 4.85 -5.00
N THR A 117 -6.28 5.74 -4.84
CA THR A 117 -6.39 6.95 -5.67
C THR A 117 -6.67 8.17 -4.82
N SER A 118 -6.07 9.30 -5.20
CA SER A 118 -6.38 10.62 -4.62
C SER A 118 -7.39 11.40 -5.45
N MET A 119 -7.92 10.80 -6.52
CA MET A 119 -8.97 11.42 -7.34
C MET A 119 -10.27 11.51 -6.53
N MET A 120 -10.90 12.68 -6.54
CA MET A 120 -12.25 12.85 -5.98
C MET A 120 -13.24 11.92 -6.70
N LEU A 121 -13.93 11.08 -5.93
CA LEU A 121 -14.90 10.10 -6.43
C LEU A 121 -16.27 10.28 -5.74
N GLY A 122 -16.86 11.46 -5.93
CA GLY A 122 -18.16 11.80 -5.35
C GLY A 122 -18.08 12.24 -3.88
N GLU A 123 -19.25 12.36 -3.25
CA GLU A 123 -19.38 12.88 -1.88
C GLU A 123 -18.87 11.89 -0.82
N ASP A 124 -18.93 10.59 -1.10
CA ASP A 124 -18.45 9.54 -0.19
C ASP A 124 -16.91 9.43 -0.17
N PHE A 125 -16.26 9.83 -1.26
CA PHE A 125 -14.81 9.73 -1.44
C PHE A 125 -14.21 11.05 -1.95
N PRO A 126 -14.34 12.15 -1.19
CA PRO A 126 -13.96 13.49 -1.65
C PRO A 126 -12.43 13.64 -1.81
N ARG A 127 -11.66 12.79 -1.12
CA ARG A 127 -10.19 12.69 -1.25
C ARG A 127 -9.75 11.38 -1.91
N GLY A 128 -10.65 10.74 -2.65
CA GLY A 128 -10.44 9.40 -3.20
C GLY A 128 -10.53 8.31 -2.14
N LEU A 129 -10.06 7.11 -2.51
CA LEU A 129 -10.20 5.93 -1.67
C LEU A 129 -9.06 4.94 -1.85
N LEU A 130 -8.91 4.10 -0.84
CA LEU A 130 -8.14 2.86 -0.85
C LEU A 130 -9.11 1.69 -1.04
N VAL A 131 -8.80 0.80 -1.98
CA VAL A 131 -9.46 -0.50 -2.14
C VAL A 131 -8.50 -1.57 -1.68
N VAL A 132 -8.95 -2.46 -0.81
CA VAL A 132 -8.17 -3.60 -0.32
C VAL A 132 -8.95 -4.88 -0.52
N GLN A 133 -8.29 -5.94 -0.97
CA GLN A 133 -8.87 -7.28 -0.94
C GLN A 133 -8.99 -7.77 0.52
N ASP A 134 -10.06 -8.51 0.80
CA ASP A 134 -10.25 -9.19 2.08
C ASP A 134 -10.35 -10.70 1.83
N GLY A 135 -9.30 -11.42 2.25
CA GLY A 135 -9.20 -12.87 2.12
C GLY A 135 -10.17 -13.62 3.02
N ARG A 136 -10.64 -13.00 4.11
CA ARG A 136 -11.57 -13.61 5.07
C ARG A 136 -12.78 -12.73 5.36
N ASN A 137 -13.70 -12.70 4.41
CA ASN A 137 -14.99 -12.04 4.53
C ASN A 137 -15.96 -12.83 5.43
N VAL A 138 -16.20 -12.33 6.64
CA VAL A 138 -16.90 -13.02 7.74
C VAL A 138 -18.22 -12.37 8.16
N MET A 139 -18.55 -11.18 7.64
CA MET A 139 -19.81 -10.50 7.96
C MET A 139 -20.54 -9.98 6.71
N PRO A 140 -21.48 -10.76 6.15
CA PRO A 140 -21.75 -12.17 6.43
C PRO A 140 -20.59 -13.07 5.98
N ALA A 141 -20.53 -14.30 6.49
CA ALA A 141 -19.53 -15.28 6.05
C ALA A 141 -19.79 -15.67 4.58
N GLU A 142 -18.94 -15.18 3.69
CA GLU A 142 -19.05 -15.33 2.24
C GLU A 142 -17.66 -15.53 1.61
N HIS A 143 -17.59 -15.53 0.28
CA HIS A 143 -16.31 -15.53 -0.42
C HIS A 143 -15.58 -14.20 -0.22
N GLN A 144 -14.27 -14.21 -0.50
CA GLN A 144 -13.44 -13.01 -0.53
C GLN A 144 -14.08 -11.88 -1.35
N ASN A 145 -13.88 -10.65 -0.91
CA ASN A 145 -14.36 -9.45 -1.59
C ASN A 145 -13.34 -8.31 -1.44
N PHE A 146 -13.80 -7.07 -1.62
CA PHE A 146 -12.99 -5.87 -1.46
C PHE A 146 -13.67 -4.89 -0.51
N LYS A 147 -12.89 -4.21 0.31
CA LYS A 147 -13.36 -3.10 1.13
C LYS A 147 -12.93 -1.77 0.50
N LEU A 148 -13.81 -0.78 0.57
CA LEU A 148 -13.57 0.58 0.08
C LEU A 148 -13.43 1.49 1.30
N ILE A 149 -12.30 2.18 1.41
CA ILE A 149 -11.97 3.02 2.55
C ILE A 149 -11.72 4.43 2.04
N SER A 150 -12.50 5.39 2.54
CA SER A 150 -12.28 6.80 2.20
C SER A 150 -10.92 7.25 2.73
N TRP A 151 -10.15 7.95 1.89
CA TRP A 151 -8.85 8.46 2.32
C TRP A 151 -8.96 9.48 3.47
N GLU A 152 -10.14 10.09 3.67
CA GLU A 152 -10.40 10.96 4.81
C GLU A 152 -10.30 10.25 6.17
N GLU A 153 -10.54 8.94 6.21
CA GLU A 153 -10.39 8.14 7.43
C GLU A 153 -8.94 7.74 7.68
N ILE A 154 -8.12 7.63 6.63
CA ILE A 154 -6.72 7.21 6.70
C ILE A 154 -5.82 8.40 7.03
N ALA A 155 -6.02 9.56 6.38
CA ALA A 155 -5.13 10.71 6.51
C ALA A 155 -4.86 11.17 7.96
N PRO A 156 -5.83 11.17 8.89
CA PRO A 156 -5.59 11.53 10.29
C PRO A 156 -4.70 10.54 11.05
N LEU A 157 -4.53 9.31 10.57
CA LEU A 157 -3.68 8.28 11.17
C LEU A 157 -2.20 8.45 10.78
N LEU A 158 -1.92 9.28 9.78
CA LEU A 158 -0.59 9.51 9.26
C LEU A 158 0.07 10.69 9.98
N THR A 159 1.33 10.50 10.36
CA THR A 159 2.17 11.61 10.82
C THR A 159 2.35 12.61 9.68
N GLN A 160 2.04 13.88 9.95
CA GLN A 160 2.37 14.95 9.03
C GLN A 160 3.84 15.29 9.23
N SER A 161 4.66 15.09 8.20
CA SER A 161 6.03 15.63 8.22
C SER A 161 5.92 17.15 8.34
N SER A 162 6.56 17.73 9.35
CA SER A 162 6.70 19.18 9.47
C SER A 162 7.26 19.74 8.17
N ARG A 163 6.55 20.71 7.57
CA ARG A 163 7.06 21.48 6.44
C ARG A 163 8.34 22.22 6.81
#